data_AF-A0A7W7T2S8-F1
#
_entry.id   AF-A0A7W7T2S8-F1
#
_cell.length_a   1.000
_cell.length_b   1.000
_cell.length_c   1.000
_cell.angle_alpha   90.00
_cell.angle_beta   90.00
_cell.angle_gamma   90.00
#
_symmetry.space_group_name_H-M   'P 1'
#
loop_
_entity.id
_entity.type
_entity.pdbx_description
1 polymer ?
#
loop_
_entity_poly.entity_id
_entity_poly.type
_entity_poly.pdbx_seq_one_letter_code
_entity_poly.pdbx_strand_id
1 'polypeptide(L)' 'MTTDEAVAVLTDPDAGPEDRYRAHADLHALAASGDGAAGAALAWLRLERSGRNACEAP' A
#
# COMPACT_ATOMS: atom_id res chain seq x y z
N MET A 1 -5.26 8.41 8.63
CA MET A 1 -4.48 8.53 7.38
C MET A 1 -5.41 8.21 6.22
N THR A 2 -5.31 8.93 5.10
CA THR A 2 -6.01 8.60 3.86
C THR A 2 -5.26 7.52 3.08
N THR A 3 -5.89 6.90 2.07
CA THR A 3 -5.21 5.95 1.18
C THR A 3 -3.96 6.57 0.54
N ASP A 4 -4.07 7.80 0.03
CA ASP A 4 -2.96 8.48 -0.66
C ASP A 4 -1.79 8.80 0.29
N GLU A 5 -2.08 9.24 1.52
CA GLU A 5 -1.06 9.47 2.54
C GLU A 5 -0.32 8.18 2.90
N ALA A 6 -1.05 7.06 3.03
CA ALA A 6 -0.44 5.76 3.34
C ALA A 6 0.46 5.28 2.20
N VAL A 7 0.01 5.43 0.95
CA VAL A 7 0.81 5.08 -0.23
C VAL A 7 2.08 5.94 -0.27
N ALA A 8 1.96 7.26 -0.06
CA ALA A 8 3.10 8.16 -0.06
C ALA A 8 4.20 7.71 0.91
N VAL A 9 3.84 7.39 2.16
CA VAL A 9 4.78 6.87 3.18
C VAL A 9 5.38 5.52 2.77
N LEU A 10 4.58 4.63 2.16
CA LEU A 10 5.04 3.29 1.78
C LEU A 10 5.94 3.26 0.55
N THR A 11 5.89 4.30 -0.28
CA THR A 11 6.76 4.50 -1.46
C THR A 11 7.94 5.41 -1.19
N ASP A 12 7.97 6.10 -0.06
CA ASP A 12 9.08 6.97 0.34
C ASP A 12 10.30 6.13 0.76
N PRO A 13 11.45 6.25 0.06
CA PRO A 13 12.68 5.52 0.40
C PRO A 13 13.27 5.94 1.75
N ASP A 14 13.00 7.16 2.21
CA ASP A 14 13.54 7.73 3.45
C ASP A 14 12.63 7.50 4.67
N ALA A 15 11.40 7.03 4.46
CA ALA A 15 10.47 6.74 5.55
C ALA A 15 11.01 5.69 6.53
N GLY A 16 10.90 6.00 7.82
CA GLY A 16 11.32 5.10 8.89
C GLY A 16 10.48 3.80 8.94
N PRO A 17 11.03 2.71 9.53
CA PRO A 17 10.33 1.44 9.60
C PRO A 17 9.01 1.50 10.40
N GLU A 18 8.95 2.32 11.45
CA GLU A 18 7.75 2.50 12.28
C GLU A 18 6.64 3.22 11.51
N ASP A 19 6.98 4.26 10.74
CA ASP A 19 6.03 4.97 9.89
C ASP A 19 5.49 4.09 8.78
N ARG A 20 6.36 3.30 8.14
CA ARG A 20 5.94 2.31 7.14
C ARG A 20 5.03 1.25 7.74
N TYR A 21 5.32 0.76 8.95
CA TYR A 21 4.46 -0.21 9.62
C TYR A 21 3.08 0.38 9.91
N ARG A 22 3.02 1.60 10.47
CA ARG A 22 1.77 2.30 10.76
C ARG A 22 0.97 2.57 9.48
N ALA A 23 1.60 3.09 8.43
CA ALA A 23 0.95 3.34 7.15
C ALA A 23 0.40 2.04 6.53
N HIS A 24 1.14 0.93 6.65
CA HIS A 24 0.67 -0.37 6.19
C HIS A 24 -0.56 -0.86 6.97
N ALA A 25 -0.56 -0.73 8.30
CA ALA A 25 -1.67 -1.11 9.16
C ALA A 25 -2.93 -0.26 8.87
N ASP A 26 -2.76 1.05 8.75
CA ASP A 26 -3.85 1.99 8.42
C ASP A 26 -4.46 1.68 7.05
N LEU A 27 -3.63 1.41 6.04
CA LEU A 27 -4.09 1.04 4.71
C LEU A 27 -4.86 -0.29 4.70
N HIS A 28 -4.41 -1.26 5.49
CA HIS A 28 -5.14 -2.52 5.69
C HIS A 28 -6.49 -2.33 6.37
N ALA A 29 -6.58 -1.44 7.36
CA ALA A 29 -7.84 -1.11 8.02
C ALA A 29 -8.84 -0.44 7.06
N LEU A 30 -8.37 0.50 6.23
CA LEU A 30 -9.19 1.14 5.19
C LEU A 30 -9.74 0.12 4.20
N ALA A 31 -8.89 -0.77 3.68
CA ALA A 31 -9.33 -1.83 2.77
C ALA A 31 -10.35 -2.77 3.43
N ALA A 32 -10.14 -3.14 4.70
CA ALA A 32 -11.08 -3.97 5.45
C ALA A 32 -12.43 -3.27 5.71
N SER A 33 -12.44 -1.94 5.77
CA SER A 33 -13.67 -1.14 5.90
C SER A 33 -14.49 -1.01 4.60
N GLY A 34 -13.97 -1.54 3.49
CA GLY A 34 -14.63 -1.50 2.17
C GLY A 34 -14.13 -0.39 1.25
N ASP A 35 -13.04 0.30 1.59
CA ASP A 35 -12.41 1.26 0.68
C ASP A 35 -11.74 0.52 -0.49
N GLY A 36 -12.37 0.61 -1.66
CA GLY A 36 -11.88 -0.01 -2.89
C GLY A 36 -10.53 0.56 -3.37
N ALA A 37 -10.25 1.85 -3.13
CA ALA A 37 -8.97 2.45 -3.48
C ALA A 37 -7.84 1.90 -2.59
N ALA A 38 -8.11 1.72 -1.30
CA ALA A 38 -7.16 1.08 -0.39
C ALA A 38 -6.86 -0.38 -0.79
N GLY A 39 -7.89 -1.14 -1.19
CA GLY A 39 -7.73 -2.50 -1.71
C GLY A 39 -6.87 -2.55 -2.98
N ALA A 40 -7.12 -1.66 -3.94
CA ALA A 40 -6.33 -1.54 -5.16
C ALA A 40 -4.87 -1.15 -4.87
N ALA A 41 -4.65 -0.21 -3.95
CA ALA A 41 -3.31 0.22 -3.53
C ALA A 41 -2.50 -0.95 -2.93
N LEU A 42 -3.11 -1.77 -2.06
CA LEU A 42 -2.44 -2.96 -1.51
C LEU A 42 -2.06 -3.97 -2.59
N ALA A 43 -2.93 -4.20 -3.59
CA ALA A 43 -2.63 -5.09 -4.70
C ALA A 43 -1.45 -4.57 -5.55
N TRP A 44 -1.45 -3.27 -5.85
CA TRP A 44 -0.36 -2.61 -6.58
C TRP A 44 0.97 -2.66 -5.81
N LEU A 45 0.98 -2.32 -4.51
CA LEU A 45 2.19 -2.37 -3.68
C LEU A 45 2.80 -3.79 -3.60
N ARG A 46 1.95 -4.82 -3.56
CA ARG A 46 2.40 -6.22 -3.62
C ARG A 46 3.04 -6.55 -4.97
N LEU A 47 2.44 -6.07 -6.06
CA LEU A 47 2.96 -6.30 -7.41
C LEU A 47 4.32 -5.60 -7.59
N GLU A 48 4.40 -4.30 -7.29
CA GLU A 48 5.61 -3.48 -7.41
C GLU A 48 6.80 -4.12 -6.69
N ARG A 49 6.59 -4.57 -5.44
CA ARG A 49 7.64 -5.21 -4.64
C ARG A 49 7.99 -6.63 -5.06
N SER A 50 7.13 -7.29 -5.84
CA SER A 50 7.39 -8.65 -6.33
C SER A 50 8.33 -8.68 -7.54
N GLY A 51 8.64 -7.52 -8.15
CA GLY A 51 9.39 -7.43 -9.40
C GLY A 51 8.61 -7.92 -10.63
N ARG A 52 7.33 -8.29 -10.45
CA ARG A 52 6.43 -8.70 -11.54
C ARG A 52 5.75 -7.48 -12.16
N ASN A 53 5.45 -7.57 -13.45
CA ASN A 53 4.72 -6.52 -14.15
C ASN A 53 3.20 -6.77 -14.16
N ALA A 54 2.42 -5.75 -14.52
CA ALA A 54 0.96 -5.83 -14.55
C ALA A 54 0.40 -6.91 -15.50
N CYS A 55 1.17 -7.30 -16.53
CA CYS A 55 0.79 -8.35 -17.47
C CYS A 55 1.01 -9.76 -16.90
N GLU A 56 1.74 -9.88 -15.79
CA GLU A 56 2.03 -11.14 -15.12
C GLU A 56 1.09 -11.39 -13.92
N ALA A 57 0.23 -10.43 -13.54
CA ALA A 57 -0.74 -10.62 -12.47
C ALA A 57 -1.90 -11.55 -12.94
N PRO A 58 -2.30 -12.56 -12.15
CA PRO A 58 -3.37 -13.51 -12.51
C PRO A 58 -4.77 -12.89 -12.53
#